data_AF-A0A0F9DKI1-F1
#
_entry.id   AF-A0A0F9DKI1-F1
#
_cell.length_a   1.000
_cell.length_b   1.000
_cell.length_c   1.000
_cell.angle_alpha   90.00
_cell.angle_beta   90.00
_cell.angle_gamma   90.00
#
_symmetry.space_group_name_H-M   'P 1'
#
loop_
_entity.id
_entity.type
_entity.pdbx_description
1 polymer ?
#
loop_
_entity_poly.entity_id
_entity_poly.type
_entity_poly.pdbx_seq_one_letter_code
_entity_poly.pdbx_strand_id
1 'polypeptide(L)' 'MALSPITTLIKKPTKKGRNYYFNIPIEFIRSGKINPEKQYEIKIFDISDEPNQNLILKKN' A
#
# COMPACT_ATOMS: atom_id res chain seq x y z
N MET A 1 15.02 19.24 5.74
CA MET A 1 14.58 17.86 6.06
C MET A 1 14.08 17.25 4.76
N ALA A 2 14.67 16.14 4.29
CA ALA A 2 14.25 15.50 3.04
C ALA A 2 13.00 14.64 3.30
N LEU A 3 11.94 14.85 2.50
CA LEU A 3 10.77 13.99 2.50
C LEU A 3 11.18 12.60 2.01
N SER A 4 10.93 11.57 2.80
CA SER A 4 11.09 10.19 2.35
C SER A 4 10.06 9.90 1.24
N PRO A 5 10.46 9.25 0.14
CA PRO A 5 9.53 8.98 -0.94
C PRO A 5 8.40 8.07 -0.44
N ILE A 6 7.15 8.49 -0.67
CA ILE A 6 5.98 7.65 -0.47
C ILE A 6 6.05 6.53 -1.51
N THR A 7 6.41 5.34 -1.07
CA THR A 7 6.48 4.17 -1.96
C THR A 7 5.07 3.62 -2.14
N THR A 8 4.42 3.98 -3.24
CA THR A 8 3.12 3.42 -3.61
C THR A 8 3.30 1.98 -4.09
N LEU A 9 2.87 1.01 -3.27
CA LEU A 9 2.93 -0.41 -3.62
C LEU A 9 1.60 -0.85 -4.22
N ILE A 10 1.55 -0.96 -5.54
CA ILE A 10 0.39 -1.53 -6.24
C ILE A 10 0.57 -3.05 -6.27
N LYS A 11 -0.24 -3.78 -5.50
CA LYS A 11 -0.25 -5.26 -5.51
C LYS A 11 -1.64 -5.79 -5.86
N LYS A 12 -1.66 -6.77 -6.76
CA LYS A 12 -2.87 -7.52 -7.07
C LYS A 12 -3.17 -8.52 -5.94
N PRO A 13 -4.43 -8.67 -5.53
CA PRO A 13 -4.81 -9.71 -4.58
C PRO A 13 -4.65 -11.09 -5.20
N THR A 14 -4.29 -12.07 -4.37
CA THR A 14 -4.29 -13.49 -4.73
C THR A 14 -5.52 -14.18 -4.15
N LYS A 15 -6.16 -15.06 -4.91
CA LYS A 15 -7.32 -15.84 -4.46
C LYS A 15 -6.86 -17.21 -3.93
N LYS A 16 -7.27 -17.58 -2.73
CA LYS A 16 -7.07 -18.93 -2.17
C LYS A 16 -8.39 -19.42 -1.58
N GLY A 17 -8.99 -20.41 -2.23
CA GLY A 17 -10.35 -20.86 -1.92
C GLY A 17 -11.38 -19.75 -2.14
N ARG A 18 -12.17 -19.46 -1.12
CA ARG A 18 -13.20 -18.40 -1.13
C ARG A 18 -12.69 -17.03 -0.69
N ASN A 19 -11.41 -16.92 -0.31
CA ASN A 19 -10.83 -15.70 0.27
C ASN A 19 -9.82 -15.04 -0.67
N TYR A 20 -9.72 -13.72 -0.59
CA TYR A 20 -8.67 -12.93 -1.22
C TYR A 20 -7.61 -12.52 -0.18
N TYR A 21 -6.36 -12.48 -0.61
CA TYR A 21 -5.20 -12.17 0.22
C TYR A 21 -4.30 -11.16 -0.48
N PHE A 22 -3.74 -10.23 0.30
CA PHE A 22 -2.72 -9.30 -0.18
C PHE A 22 -1.36 -9.71 0.40
N ASN A 23 -0.38 -9.90 -0.48
CA ASN A 23 0.98 -10.22 -0.05
C ASN A 23 1.67 -8.95 0.47
N ILE A 24 1.93 -8.88 1.77
CA ILE A 24 2.69 -7.79 2.36
C ILE A 24 4.20 -8.08 2.20
N PRO A 25 5.03 -7.11 1.77
CA PRO A 25 6.48 -7.29 1.74
C PRO A 25 7.06 -7.62 3.12
N ILE A 26 8.03 -8.55 3.18
CA ILE A 26 8.58 -9.07 4.44
C ILE A 26 9.30 -7.99 5.27
N GLU A 27 9.75 -6.92 4.62
CA GLU A 27 10.42 -5.77 5.23
C GLU A 27 9.52 -5.07 6.25
N PHE A 28 8.20 -5.06 6.05
CA PHE A 28 7.26 -4.48 7.02
C PHE A 28 7.17 -5.30 8.30
N ILE A 29 7.32 -6.63 8.21
CA ILE A 29 7.37 -7.52 9.38
C ILE A 29 8.73 -7.38 10.07
N ARG A 30 9.84 -7.42 9.30
CA ARG A 30 11.20 -7.28 9.84
C ARG A 30 11.45 -5.94 10.52
N SER A 31 10.85 -4.86 10.02
CA SER A 31 10.94 -3.53 10.64
C SER A 31 9.98 -3.34 11.82
N GLY A 32 9.18 -4.35 12.18
CA GLY A 32 8.23 -4.30 13.29
C GLY A 32 6.98 -3.46 13.04
N LYS A 33 6.78 -2.94 11.83
CA LYS A 33 5.58 -2.16 11.45
C LYS A 33 4.33 -3.02 11.45
N ILE A 34 4.47 -4.31 11.13
CA ILE A 34 3.39 -5.29 11.13
C ILE A 34 3.82 -6.51 11.96
N ASN A 35 2.96 -6.93 12.89
CA ASN A 35 3.09 -8.16 13.65
C ASN A 35 2.04 -9.16 13.14
N PRO A 36 2.45 -10.31 12.57
CA PRO A 36 1.52 -11.29 11.99
C PRO A 36 0.56 -11.94 12.99
N GLU A 37 0.83 -11.83 14.29
CA GLU A 37 -0.03 -12.37 15.36
C GLU A 37 -1.14 -11.39 15.80
N LYS A 38 -1.15 -10.17 15.26
CA LYS A 38 -2.14 -9.14 15.60
C LYS A 38 -3.20 -8.99 14.51
N GLN A 39 -4.38 -8.53 14.92
CA GLN A 39 -5.45 -8.14 14.02
C GLN A 39 -5.36 -6.66 13.67
N TYR A 40 -5.73 -6.32 12.43
CA TYR A 40 -5.67 -4.97 11.89
C TYR A 40 -6.97 -4.61 11.19
N GLU A 41 -7.38 -3.35 11.31
CA GLU A 41 -8.47 -2.77 10.52
C GLU A 41 -7.95 -2.35 9.14
N ILE A 42 -8.71 -2.64 8.08
CA ILE A 42 -8.40 -2.22 6.71
C ILE A 42 -9.41 -1.16 6.30
N LYS A 43 -8.92 0.01 5.85
CA LYS A 43 -9.74 1.07 5.26
C LYS A 43 -9.63 1.01 3.74
N ILE A 44 -10.77 0.99 3.05
CA ILE A 44 -10.87 0.92 1.59
C ILE A 44 -11.34 2.28 1.09
N PHE A 45 -10.65 2.80 0.08
CA PHE A 45 -11.00 4.03 -0.62
C PHE A 45 -11.20 3.68 -2.09
N ASP A 46 -12.26 4.21 -2.71
CA ASP A 46 -12.40 4.12 -4.14
C ASP A 46 -11.46 5.12 -4.80
N ILE A 47 -10.71 4.67 -5.82
CA ILE A 47 -9.74 5.49 -6.56
C ILE A 47 -10.32 5.82 -7.96
N SER A 48 -11.61 5.56 -8.18
CA SER A 48 -12.29 5.77 -9.46
C SER A 48 -12.41 7.24 -9.90
N ASP A 49 -12.10 8.21 -9.04
CA ASP A 49 -12.32 9.65 -9.29
C ASP A 49 -11.05 10.52 -9.44
N GLU A 50 -9.83 9.98 -9.37
CA GLU A 50 -8.63 10.77 -9.68
C GLU A 50 -7.85 10.22 -10.89
N PRO A 51 -7.70 11.00 -11.98
CA PRO A 51 -6.75 10.63 -13.02
C PRO A 51 -5.36 10.65 -12.40
N ASN A 52 -4.53 9.65 -12.71
CA ASN A 52 -3.10 9.61 -12.40
C ASN A 52 -2.49 11.01 -12.60
N GLN A 53 -2.42 11.80 -11.54
CA GLN A 53 -1.58 12.97 -11.49
C GLN A 53 -0.17 12.41 -11.30
N ASN A 54 0.43 12.02 -12.43
CA ASN A 54 1.86 12.23 -12.58
C ASN A 54 2.10 13.66 -12.12
N LEU A 55 2.62 13.81 -10.90
CA LEU A 55 3.11 15.07 -10.35
C LEU A 55 4.24 15.54 -11.27
N ILE A 56 3.88 16.19 -12.37
CA ILE A 56 4.78 17.10 -13.07
C ILE A 56 4.87 18.29 -12.12
N LEU A 57 5.87 18.24 -11.24
CA LEU A 57 6.35 19.40 -10.52
C LEU A 57 6.81 20.42 -11.57
N LYS A 58 5.88 21.26 -12.05
CA LYS A 58 6.24 22.50 -12.71
C LYS A 58 6.82 23.42 -11.64
N LYS A 59 8.14 23.55 -11.69
CA LYS A 59 8.94 24.53 -10.99
C LYS A 59 8.52 25.91 -11.52
N ASN A 60 7.95 26.76 -10.66
CA ASN A 60 8.03 28.21 -10.81
C ASN A 60 9.12 28.71 -9.88
#